data_AF-A0A956MX70-F1
#
_entry.id   AF-A0A956MX70-F1
#
_cell.length_a   1.000
_cell.length_b   1.000
_cell.length_c   1.000
_cell.angle_alpha   90.00
_cell.angle_beta   90.00
_cell.angle_gamma   90.00
#
_symmetry.space_group_name_H-M   'P 1'
#
loop_
_entity.id
_entity.type
_entity.pdbx_description
1 polymer ?
#
loop_
_entity_poly.entity_id
_entity_poly.type
_entity_poly.pdbx_seq_one_letter_code
_entity_poly.pdbx_strand_id
1 'polypeptide(L)'
;MSTKKKIEKELEKENIIKEIKKAQTDVAVAEKFFQFVSDPELVDVAIYNLEAKKSRYRYLIKIAKEKGIKKSLKESLIEAMAK
;
A
#
# COMPACT_ATOMS: atom_id res chain seq x y z
N MET A 1 -12.97 -30.45 4.40
CA MET A 1 -11.96 -29.40 4.11
C MET A 1 -11.71 -28.64 5.42
N SER A 2 -10.57 -28.86 6.08
CA SER A 2 -10.35 -28.47 7.50
C SER A 2 -10.42 -26.97 7.76
N THR A 3 -11.13 -26.59 8.82
CA THR A 3 -11.31 -25.22 9.35
C THR A 3 -10.01 -24.40 9.42
N LYS A 4 -8.88 -25.06 9.71
CA LYS A 4 -7.53 -24.47 9.74
C LYS A 4 -7.15 -23.77 8.42
N LYS A 5 -7.43 -24.40 7.28
CA LYS A 5 -7.09 -23.86 5.94
C LYS A 5 -7.93 -22.63 5.56
N LYS A 6 -9.10 -22.46 6.19
CA LYS A 6 -9.95 -21.27 6.01
C LYS A 6 -9.40 -20.10 6.82
N ILE A 7 -8.99 -20.33 8.06
CA ILE A 7 -8.41 -19.30 8.94
C ILE A 7 -7.11 -18.75 8.36
N GLU A 8 -6.21 -19.61 7.88
CA GLU A 8 -4.95 -19.20 7.26
C GLU A 8 -5.18 -18.28 6.05
N LYS A 9 -6.20 -18.56 5.23
CA LYS A 9 -6.56 -17.74 4.08
C LYS A 9 -7.11 -16.38 4.48
N GLU A 10 -7.92 -16.28 5.54
CA GLU A 10 -8.43 -14.98 6.00
C GLU A 10 -7.32 -14.12 6.61
N LEU A 11 -6.43 -14.73 7.42
CA LEU A 11 -5.27 -14.03 7.97
C LEU A 11 -4.33 -13.51 6.88
N GLU A 12 -4.11 -14.29 5.81
CA GLU A 12 -3.33 -13.85 4.66
C GLU A 12 -3.96 -12.63 3.97
N LYS A 13 -5.29 -12.61 3.80
CA LYS A 13 -6.00 -11.45 3.24
C LYS A 13 -5.86 -10.22 4.12
N GLU A 14 -6.04 -10.35 5.42
CA GLU A 14 -5.89 -9.25 6.38
C GLU A 14 -4.47 -8.66 6.33
N ASN A 15 -3.45 -9.51 6.27
CA ASN A 15 -2.06 -9.07 6.15
C ASN A 15 -1.81 -8.28 4.86
N ILE A 16 -2.36 -8.73 3.72
CA ILE A 16 -2.24 -8.01 2.45
C ILE A 16 -2.92 -6.64 2.53
N ILE A 17 -4.11 -6.57 3.11
CA ILE A 17 -4.85 -5.30 3.29
C ILE A 17 -4.03 -4.35 4.18
N LYS A 18 -3.47 -4.86 5.27
CA LYS A 18 -2.62 -4.08 6.19
C LYS A 18 -1.38 -3.51 5.48
N GLU A 19 -0.69 -4.33 4.69
CA GLU A 19 0.48 -3.89 3.92
C GLU A 19 0.11 -2.84 2.85
N ILE A 20 -1.07 -2.97 2.22
CA ILE A 20 -1.57 -1.97 1.26
C ILE A 20 -1.81 -0.63 1.97
N LYS A 21 -2.49 -0.63 3.13
CA LYS A 21 -2.72 0.58 3.93
C LYS A 21 -1.39 1.24 4.31
N LYS A 22 -0.42 0.44 4.76
CA LYS A 22 0.94 0.94 5.06
C LYS A 22 1.61 1.55 3.83
N ALA A 23 1.59 0.85 2.70
CA ALA A 23 2.19 1.36 1.46
C ALA A 23 1.54 2.64 0.96
N GLN A 24 0.23 2.83 1.18
CA GLN A 24 -0.46 4.08 0.88
C GLN A 24 0.07 5.23 1.75
N THR A 25 0.23 5.00 3.05
CA THR A 25 0.84 5.98 3.96
C THR A 25 2.29 6.29 3.57
N ASP A 26 3.08 5.27 3.22
CA ASP A 26 4.47 5.46 2.78
C ASP A 26 4.55 6.32 1.51
N VAL A 27 3.63 6.14 0.56
CA VAL A 27 3.53 7.00 -0.64
C VAL A 27 3.22 8.43 -0.23
N ALA A 28 2.22 8.66 0.62
CA ALA A 28 1.86 10.01 1.06
C ALA A 28 3.02 10.71 1.81
N VAL A 29 3.79 9.97 2.61
CA VAL A 29 4.99 10.49 3.28
C VAL A 29 6.09 10.83 2.27
N ALA A 30 6.34 9.98 1.28
CA ALA A 30 7.33 10.23 0.24
C ALA A 30 6.93 11.41 -0.66
N GLU A 31 5.64 11.59 -0.94
CA GLU A 31 5.12 12.76 -1.68
C GLU A 31 5.37 14.05 -0.91
N LYS A 32 5.08 14.07 0.40
CA LYS A 32 5.42 15.21 1.26
C LYS A 32 6.92 15.49 1.26
N PHE A 33 7.74 14.46 1.41
CA PHE A 33 9.20 14.62 1.38
C PHE A 33 9.66 15.27 0.06
N PHE A 34 9.19 14.78 -1.08
CA PHE A 34 9.47 15.37 -2.39
C PHE A 34 9.03 16.83 -2.51
N GLN A 35 7.88 17.19 -1.92
CA GLN A 35 7.40 18.58 -1.91
C GLN A 35 8.23 19.53 -1.03
N PHE A 36 8.81 19.02 0.06
CA PHE A 36 9.56 19.84 1.03
C PHE A 36 11.06 19.90 0.78
N VAL A 37 11.63 18.98 0.00
CA VAL A 37 13.05 19.01 -0.34
C VAL A 37 13.34 20.24 -1.21
N SER A 38 14.24 21.09 -0.72
CA SER A 38 14.75 22.27 -1.40
C SER A 38 16.21 22.13 -1.83
N ASP A 39 16.93 21.17 -1.26
CA ASP A 39 18.32 20.87 -1.61
C ASP A 39 18.36 20.12 -2.95
N PRO A 40 18.99 20.68 -4.00
CA PRO A 40 19.10 20.04 -5.31
C PRO A 40 19.71 18.64 -5.28
N GLU A 41 20.65 18.36 -4.37
CA GLU A 41 21.29 17.04 -4.27
C GLU A 41 20.34 15.98 -3.70
N LEU A 42 19.30 16.40 -2.97
CA LEU A 42 18.31 15.51 -2.36
C LEU A 42 17.05 15.34 -3.21
N VAL A 43 16.85 16.17 -4.25
CA VAL A 43 15.67 16.08 -5.12
C VAL A 43 15.61 14.71 -5.80
N ASP A 44 16.73 14.24 -6.35
CA ASP A 44 16.79 12.93 -7.00
C ASP A 44 16.50 11.81 -6.00
N VAL A 45 17.04 11.90 -4.77
CA VAL A 45 16.75 10.96 -3.69
C VAL A 45 15.24 10.93 -3.39
N ALA A 46 14.60 12.10 -3.36
CA ALA A 46 13.16 12.19 -3.12
C ALA A 46 12.32 11.60 -4.27
N ILE A 47 12.72 11.81 -5.53
CA ILE A 47 12.09 11.23 -6.71
C ILE A 47 12.20 9.69 -6.67
N TYR A 48 13.40 9.16 -6.47
CA TYR A 48 13.62 7.70 -6.41
C TYR A 48 12.85 7.06 -5.25
N ASN A 49 12.85 7.69 -4.08
CA ASN A 49 12.09 7.22 -2.93
C ASN A 49 10.58 7.17 -3.24
N LEU A 50 10.03 8.25 -3.79
CA LEU A 50 8.62 8.32 -4.18
C LEU A 50 8.24 7.23 -5.18
N GLU A 51 9.04 7.05 -6.24
CA GLU A 51 8.75 6.03 -7.26
C GLU A 51 8.87 4.61 -6.69
N ALA A 52 9.84 4.36 -5.80
CA ALA A 52 9.97 3.09 -5.10
C ALA A 52 8.73 2.77 -4.24
N LYS A 53 8.21 3.75 -3.48
CA LYS A 53 6.99 3.56 -2.68
C LYS A 53 5.76 3.33 -3.56
N LYS A 54 5.62 4.10 -4.66
CA LYS A 54 4.52 3.92 -5.63
C LYS A 54 4.58 2.56 -6.30
N SER A 55 5.78 2.08 -6.67
CA SER A 55 5.99 0.76 -7.24
C SER A 55 5.57 -0.36 -6.27
N ARG A 56 5.99 -0.28 -4.99
CA ARG A 56 5.56 -1.23 -3.94
C ARG A 56 4.04 -1.24 -3.77
N TYR A 57 3.40 -0.06 -3.72
CA TYR A 57 1.95 0.04 -3.62
C TYR A 57 1.25 -0.64 -4.80
N ARG A 58 1.64 -0.34 -6.04
CA ARG A 58 1.09 -0.98 -7.25
C ARG A 58 1.26 -2.49 -7.24
N TYR A 59 2.41 -2.98 -6.80
CA TYR A 59 2.68 -4.42 -6.66
C TYR A 59 1.70 -5.07 -5.66
N LEU A 60 1.49 -4.49 -4.49
CA LEU A 60 0.57 -5.03 -3.49
C LEU A 60 -0.89 -5.04 -3.98
N ILE A 61 -1.31 -4.01 -4.73
CA ILE A 61 -2.62 -3.98 -5.38
C ILE A 61 -2.76 -5.11 -6.41
N LYS A 62 -1.71 -5.41 -7.19
CA LYS A 62 -1.70 -6.55 -8.12
C LYS A 62 -1.90 -7.87 -7.37
N ILE A 63 -1.14 -8.11 -6.30
CA ILE A 63 -1.25 -9.31 -5.47
C ILE A 63 -2.67 -9.46 -4.87
N ALA A 64 -3.25 -8.37 -4.38
CA ALA A 64 -4.61 -8.39 -3.84
C ALA A 64 -5.66 -8.75 -4.91
N LYS A 65 -5.51 -8.23 -6.13
CA LYS A 65 -6.39 -8.58 -7.26
C LYS A 65 -6.29 -10.06 -7.63
N GLU A 66 -5.06 -10.59 -7.71
CA GLU A 66 -4.80 -12.01 -8.02
C GLU A 66 -5.41 -12.95 -6.95
N LYS A 67 -5.45 -12.51 -5.69
CA LYS A 67 -6.05 -13.26 -4.57
C LYS A 67 -7.55 -13.02 -4.38
N GLY A 68 -8.19 -12.26 -5.28
CA GLY A 68 -9.64 -12.01 -5.23
C GLY A 68 -10.07 -11.05 -4.11
N ILE A 69 -9.14 -10.27 -3.55
CA ILE A 69 -9.39 -9.29 -2.49
C ILE A 69 -9.92 -7.99 -3.15
N LYS A 70 -11.12 -8.04 -3.74
CA LYS A 70 -11.69 -6.88 -4.48
C LYS A 70 -12.65 -6.01 -3.66
N LYS A 71 -13.46 -6.61 -2.78
CA LYS A 71 -14.54 -5.91 -2.07
C LYS A 71 -14.03 -5.06 -0.88
N SER A 72 -13.10 -5.61 -0.10
CA SER A 72 -12.52 -4.91 1.06
C SER A 72 -11.59 -3.74 0.69
N LEU A 73 -11.04 -3.74 -0.53
CA LEU A 73 -10.14 -2.70 -1.00
C LEU A 73 -10.88 -1.37 -1.22
N LYS A 74 -12.09 -1.42 -1.81
CA LYS A 74 -12.97 -0.25 -1.93
C LYS A 74 -13.39 0.30 -0.57
N GLU A 75 -13.80 -0.56 0.35
CA GLU A 75 -14.18 -0.16 1.72
C GLU A 75 -12.98 0.48 2.45
N SER A 76 -11.78 -0.10 2.33
CA SER A 76 -10.57 0.43 2.96
C SER A 76 -10.07 1.76 2.38
N LEU A 77 -10.26 1.99 1.08
CA LEU A 77 -9.91 3.25 0.41
C LEU A 77 -10.89 4.36 0.78
N ILE A 78 -12.18 4.04 0.89
CA ILE A 78 -13.22 4.97 1.37
C ILE A 78 -12.92 5.37 2.83
N GLU A 79 -12.54 4.41 3.68
CA GLU A 79 -12.20 4.65 5.09
C GLU A 79 -10.94 5.51 5.27
N ALA A 80 -9.94 5.34 4.41
CA ALA A 80 -8.70 6.12 4.43
C ALA A 80 -8.87 7.56 3.91
N MET A 81 -9.93 7.84 3.14
CA MET A 81 -10.26 9.18 2.63
C MET A 81 -11.30 9.92 3.49
N ALA A 82 -11.95 9.24 4.43
CA ALA A 82 -13.01 9.78 5.29
C ALA A 82 -12.52 10.26 6.68
N LYS A 83 -11.20 10.36 6.89
CA LYS A 83 -10.56 10.97 8.07
C LYS A 83 -9.67 12.11 7.63
#